data_AF-A0A3B9UX80-F1
#
_entry.id   AF-A0A3B9UX80-F1
#
_cell.length_a   1.000
_cell.length_b   1.000
_cell.length_c   1.000
_cell.angle_alpha   90.00
_cell.angle_beta   90.00
_cell.angle_gamma   90.00
#
_symmetry.space_group_name_H-M   'P 1'
#
loop_
_entity.id
_entity.type
_entity.pdbx_description
1 polymer ?
#
loop_
_entity_poly.entity_id
_entity_poly.type
_entity_poly.pdbx_seq_one_letter_code
_entity_poly.pdbx_strand_id
1 'polypeptide(L)' 'EAGEAYTYISVVCVNPEHKGKGLGRNLLRAAIDYGRSKGMPKAMLCVDIENESALNLYLREGFIKHKASVV' A
#
# COMPACT_ATOMS: atom_id res chain seq x y z
N GLU A 1 -8.10 -4.16 23.90
CA GLU A 1 -7.27 -4.88 22.91
C GLU A 1 -6.20 -3.92 22.43
N ALA A 2 -4.92 -4.29 22.54
CA ALA A 2 -3.85 -3.44 22.03
C ALA A 2 -3.98 -3.37 20.50
N GLY A 3 -4.03 -2.16 19.95
CA GLY A 3 -4.14 -1.97 18.49
C GLY A 3 -3.04 -2.77 17.78
N GLU A 4 -3.44 -3.54 16.78
CA GLU A 4 -2.49 -4.36 16.02
C GLU A 4 -1.51 -3.45 15.28
N ALA A 5 -0.21 -3.68 15.43
CA ALA A 5 0.80 -2.88 14.76
C ALA A 5 0.85 -3.21 13.26
N TYR A 6 0.81 -2.18 12.42
CA TYR A 6 0.87 -2.31 10.96
C TYR A 6 1.78 -1.25 10.35
N THR A 7 2.29 -1.55 9.16
CA THR A 7 3.04 -0.59 8.35
C THR A 7 2.06 0.32 7.62
N TYR A 8 2.06 1.62 7.94
CA TYR A 8 1.30 2.60 7.19
C TYR A 8 2.13 3.17 6.04
N ILE A 9 1.65 2.99 4.80
CA ILE A 9 2.31 3.48 3.61
C ILE A 9 1.62 4.78 3.18
N SER A 10 2.25 5.92 3.49
CA SER A 10 1.63 7.23 3.27
C SER A 10 1.61 7.65 1.80
N VAL A 11 2.73 7.48 1.10
CA VAL A 11 2.91 7.96 -0.29
C VAL A 11 3.77 6.98 -1.06
N VAL A 12 3.31 6.60 -2.26
CA VAL A 12 4.12 5.92 -3.27
C VAL A 12 3.95 6.68 -4.58
N CYS A 13 5.06 7.22 -5.08
CA CYS A 13 5.08 8.03 -6.29
C CYS A 13 6.16 7.52 -7.25
N VAL A 14 5.82 7.52 -8.54
CA VAL A 14 6.75 7.23 -9.63
C VAL A 14 6.66 8.38 -10.63
N ASN A 15 7.81 8.86 -11.09
CA ASN A 15 7.85 9.86 -12.16
C ASN A 15 7.02 9.36 -13.37
N PRO A 16 6.11 10.18 -13.94
CA PRO A 16 5.32 9.83 -15.12
C PRO A 16 6.10 9.17 -16.27
N GLU A 17 7.32 9.64 -16.54
CA GLU A 17 8.21 9.11 -17.60
C GLU A 17 8.70 7.68 -17.33
N HIS A 18 8.50 7.19 -16.10
CA HIS A 18 8.93 5.89 -15.63
C HIS A 18 7.75 4.97 -15.26
N LYS A 19 6.51 5.35 -15.59
CA LYS A 19 5.32 4.52 -15.41
C LYS A 19 5.38 3.24 -16.27
N GLY A 20 4.61 2.22 -15.89
CA GLY A 20 4.53 0.95 -16.62
C GLY A 20 5.74 0.01 -16.45
N LYS A 21 6.81 0.45 -15.78
CA LYS A 21 8.05 -0.34 -15.57
C LYS A 21 8.06 -1.18 -14.28
N GLY A 22 6.94 -1.24 -13.55
CA GLY A 22 6.84 -1.98 -12.29
C GLY A 22 7.46 -1.30 -11.07
N LEU A 23 7.96 -0.07 -11.19
CA LEU A 23 8.62 0.65 -10.07
C LEU A 23 7.71 0.84 -8.85
N GLY A 24 6.44 1.20 -9.06
CA GLY A 24 5.49 1.38 -7.96
C GLY A 24 5.27 0.09 -7.15
N ARG A 25 5.23 -1.06 -7.84
CA ARG A 25 5.16 -2.39 -7.20
C ARG A 25 6.41 -2.67 -6.38
N ASN A 26 7.60 -2.37 -6.92
CA ASN A 26 8.85 -2.62 -6.21
C ASN A 26 8.96 -1.75 -4.95
N LEU A 27 8.59 -0.46 -5.05
CA LEU A 27 8.55 0.45 -3.89
C LEU A 27 7.57 -0.04 -2.81
N LEU A 28 6.37 -0.43 -3.23
CA LEU A 28 5.35 -0.98 -2.33
C LEU A 28 5.83 -2.24 -1.60
N ARG A 29 6.43 -3.20 -2.32
CA ARG A 29 6.99 -4.42 -1.72
C ARG A 29 8.11 -4.13 -0.75
N ALA A 30 9.02 -3.22 -1.11
CA ALA A 30 10.10 -2.81 -0.22
C ALA A 30 9.57 -2.24 1.11
N ALA A 31 8.49 -1.43 1.07
CA ALA A 31 7.86 -0.93 2.28
C ALA A 31 7.22 -2.04 3.13
N ILE A 32 6.55 -3.01 2.49
CA ILE A 32 5.95 -4.17 3.18
C ILE A 32 7.03 -5.04 3.82
N ASP A 33 8.10 -5.33 3.09
CA ASP A 33 9.21 -6.17 3.58
C ASP A 33 9.97 -5.49 4.71
N TYR A 34 10.14 -4.16 4.65
CA TYR A 34 10.62 -3.38 5.78
C TYR A 34 9.71 -3.53 7.00
N GLY A 35 8.40 -3.40 6.82
CA GLY A 35 7.41 -3.64 7.88
C GLY A 35 7.54 -5.01 8.54
N ARG A 36 7.58 -6.06 7.71
CA ARG A 36 7.77 -7.44 8.15
C ARG A 36 9.06 -7.63 8.94
N SER A 37 10.15 -7.02 8.49
CA SER A 37 11.44 -7.06 9.20
C SER A 37 11.39 -6.44 10.61
N LYS A 38 10.38 -5.60 10.87
CA LYS A 38 10.11 -4.95 12.17
C LYS A 38 9.00 -5.62 12.98
N GLY A 39 8.53 -6.81 12.56
CA GLY A 39 7.46 -7.53 13.24
C GLY A 39 6.06 -7.01 12.95
N MET A 40 5.87 -6.22 11.88
CA MET A 40 4.57 -5.74 11.42
C MET A 40 4.13 -6.54 10.18
N PRO A 41 3.34 -7.62 10.34
CA PRO A 41 2.97 -8.50 9.23
C PRO A 41 1.92 -7.88 8.29
N LYS A 42 1.21 -6.84 8.74
CA LYS A 42 0.14 -6.15 8.01
C LYS A 42 0.61 -4.79 7.51
N ALA A 43 0.07 -4.37 6.37
CA ALA A 43 0.25 -3.05 5.82
C ALA A 43 -1.10 -2.40 5.51
N MET A 44 -1.19 -1.08 5.66
CA MET A 44 -2.39 -0.29 5.40
C MET A 44 -2.02 0.96 4.61
N LEU A 45 -2.91 1.38 3.73
CA LEU A 45 -2.82 2.61 2.96
C LEU A 45 -4.23 3.12 2.63
N CYS A 46 -4.30 4.41 2.33
CA CYS A 46 -5.49 5.03 1.77
C CYS A 46 -5.21 5.41 0.32
N VAL A 47 -6.18 5.17 -0.55
CA VAL A 47 -6.11 5.53 -1.96
C VAL A 47 -7.44 6.13 -2.37
N ASP A 48 -7.38 7.17 -3.19
CA ASP A 48 -8.57 7.70 -3.83
C ASP A 48 -9.17 6.62 -4.76
N ILE A 49 -10.50 6.50 -4.76
CA ILE A 49 -11.20 5.57 -5.63
C ILE A 49 -11.00 5.93 -7.12
N GLU A 50 -10.75 7.20 -7.42
CA GLU A 50 -10.45 7.69 -8.77
C GLU A 50 -9.05 7.30 -9.25
N ASN A 51 -8.13 6.93 -8.35
CA ASN A 51 -6.79 6.49 -8.70
C ASN A 51 -6.78 5.00 -9.06
N GLU A 52 -7.42 4.65 -10.18
CA GLU A 52 -7.55 3.28 -10.67
C GLU A 52 -6.21 2.58 -10.85
N SER A 53 -5.16 3.32 -11.25
CA SER A 53 -3.82 2.77 -11.42
C SER A 53 -3.26 2.23 -10.10
N ALA A 54 -3.34 3.03 -9.03
CA ALA A 54 -2.90 2.63 -7.70
C ALA A 54 -3.82 1.56 -7.10
N LEU A 55 -5.15 1.70 -7.26
CA LEU A 55 -6.11 0.70 -6.80
C LEU A 55 -5.83 -0.68 -7.41
N ASN A 56 -5.64 -0.75 -8.73
CA ASN A 56 -5.32 -1.99 -9.43
C ASN A 56 -3.97 -2.58 -8.99
N LEU A 57 -2.97 -1.74 -8.72
CA LEU A 57 -1.70 -2.18 -8.15
C LEU A 57 -1.93 -2.83 -6.77
N TYR A 58 -2.62 -2.14 -5.86
CA TYR A 58 -2.82 -2.64 -4.49
C TYR A 58 -3.63 -3.93 -4.47
N LEU A 59 -4.71 -4.03 -5.25
CA LEU A 59 -5.50 -5.26 -5.36
C LEU A 59 -4.66 -6.44 -5.90
N ARG A 60 -3.78 -6.19 -6.87
CA ARG A 60 -2.84 -7.22 -7.39
C ARG A 60 -1.77 -7.63 -6.40
N GLU A 61 -1.42 -6.78 -5.45
CA GLU A 61 -0.52 -7.12 -4.33
C GLU A 61 -1.25 -7.74 -3.13
N GLY A 62 -2.55 -8.03 -3.26
CA GLY A 62 -3.33 -8.73 -2.24
C GLY A 62 -3.95 -7.82 -1.17
N PHE A 63 -3.94 -6.50 -1.37
CA PHE A 63 -4.72 -5.61 -0.52
C PHE A 63 -6.21 -5.84 -0.73
N ILE A 64 -6.96 -5.78 0.36
CA ILE A 64 -8.42 -5.85 0.34
C ILE A 64 -8.99 -4.48 0.72
N LYS A 65 -10.14 -4.12 0.13
CA LYS A 65 -10.83 -2.88 0.49
C LYS A 65 -11.35 -3.00 1.92
N HIS A 66 -10.84 -2.18 2.82
CA HIS A 66 -11.43 -1.98 4.14
C HIS A 66 -12.40 -0.81 4.09
N LYS A 67 -13.66 -1.01 4.48
CA LYS A 67 -14.54 0.11 4.82
C LYS A 67 -14.09 0.66 6.16
N ALA A 68 -13.46 1.82 6.15
CA ALA A 68 -13.39 2.63 7.35
C ALA A 68 -14.72 3.41 7.43
N SER A 69 -15.65 2.94 8.26
CA SER A 69 -16.76 3.78 8.71
C SER A 69 -16.17 4.81 9.65
N VAL A 70 -16.24 6.10 9.29
CA VAL A 70 -16.08 7.18 10.26
C VAL A 70 -17.44 7.30 10.97
N VAL A 71 -17.43 7.24 12.31
CA VAL A 71 -18.57 7.66 13.13
C VAL A 71 -18.35 9.11 13.52
#